data_AF-A0A9E5NLJ1-F1
#
_entry.id   AF-A0A9E5NLJ1-F1
#
_cell.length_a   1.000
_cell.length_b   1.000
_cell.length_c   1.000
_cell.angle_alpha   90.00
_cell.angle_beta   90.00
_cell.angle_gamma   90.00
#
_symmetry.space_group_name_H-M   'P 1'
#
loop_
_entity.id
_entity.type
_entity.pdbx_description
1 polymer ?
#
loop_
_entity_poly.entity_id
_entity_poly.type
_entity_poly.pdbx_seq_one_letter_code
_entity_poly.pdbx_strand_id
1 'polypeptide(L)'
;AGVVDGYLYGRGSADMKAAVAAQVFAAGALKEAGVKPAGDVHVAAVVNEERAEGVAMRRVVEDLRIRPDVVVLGEPTGLRLA
;
A
#
# COMPACT_ATOMS: atom_id res chain seq x y z
N ALA A 1 18.65 -11.92 1.71
CA ALA A 1 17.74 -10.92 2.29
C ALA A 1 17.38 -11.38 3.69
N GLY A 2 17.32 -10.47 4.67
CA GLY A 2 17.15 -10.84 6.08
C GLY A 2 17.18 -9.62 7.00
N VAL A 3 17.02 -9.85 8.30
CA VAL A 3 17.07 -8.80 9.33
C VAL A 3 18.47 -8.79 9.95
N VAL A 4 19.12 -7.62 9.97
CA VAL A 4 20.45 -7.42 10.58
C VAL A 4 20.41 -6.13 11.39
N ASP A 5 20.81 -6.21 12.67
CA ASP A 5 20.77 -5.08 13.62
C ASP A 5 19.41 -4.37 13.69
N GLY A 6 18.32 -5.13 13.55
CA GLY A 6 16.95 -4.61 13.54
C GLY A 6 16.47 -4.04 12.21
N TYR A 7 17.31 -4.01 11.17
CA TYR A 7 16.95 -3.51 9.84
C TYR A 7 16.67 -4.65 8.86
N LEU A 8 15.57 -4.55 8.10
CA LEU A 8 15.20 -5.52 7.07
C LEU A 8 15.84 -5.16 5.70
N TYR A 9 16.80 -5.98 5.27
CA TYR A 9 17.52 -5.80 4.00
C TYR A 9 16.95 -6.66 2.88
N GLY A 10 16.59 -6.02 1.77
CA GLY A 10 16.20 -6.66 0.51
C GLY A 10 15.75 -5.63 -0.54
N ARG A 11 15.86 -5.96 -1.84
CA ARG A 11 15.37 -5.05 -2.90
C ARG A 11 13.85 -4.86 -2.75
N GLY A 12 13.51 -3.60 -2.54
CA GLY A 12 12.16 -3.12 -2.31
C GLY A 12 11.62 -3.40 -0.91
N SER A 13 12.47 -3.71 0.07
CA SER A 13 12.04 -3.79 1.47
C SER A 13 11.47 -2.44 1.94
N ALA A 14 12.16 -1.33 1.64
CA ALA A 14 11.64 0.02 1.88
C ALA A 14 10.63 0.46 0.81
N ASP A 15 10.94 0.21 -0.47
CA ASP A 15 10.21 0.72 -1.63
C ASP A 15 9.63 -0.42 -2.51
N MET A 16 8.34 -0.71 -2.44
CA MET A 16 7.41 -0.35 -1.36
C MET A 16 6.80 -1.59 -0.69
N LYS A 17 7.51 -2.74 -0.74
CA LYS A 17 6.94 -4.04 -0.32
C LYS A 17 6.56 -4.07 1.15
N ALA A 18 7.32 -3.44 2.03
CA ALA A 18 6.95 -3.38 3.45
C ALA A 18 5.64 -2.61 3.66
N ALA A 19 5.43 -1.51 2.93
CA ALA A 19 4.20 -0.74 3.02
C ALA A 19 2.99 -1.53 2.49
N VAL A 20 3.13 -2.21 1.34
CA VAL A 20 2.09 -3.10 0.81
C VAL A 20 1.75 -4.22 1.80
N ALA A 21 2.76 -4.85 2.40
CA ALA A 21 2.54 -5.86 3.43
C ALA A 21 1.79 -5.26 4.63
N ALA A 22 2.24 -4.13 5.17
CA ALA A 22 1.57 -3.47 6.29
C ALA A 22 0.10 -3.14 5.99
N GLN A 23 -0.21 -2.64 4.78
CA GLN A 23 -1.58 -2.31 4.37
C GLN A 23 -2.49 -3.54 4.28
N VAL A 24 -2.01 -4.65 3.71
CA VAL A 24 -2.78 -5.92 3.65
C VAL A 24 -3.07 -6.45 5.06
N PHE A 25 -2.06 -6.48 5.94
CA PHE A 25 -2.23 -6.93 7.31
C PHE A 25 -3.14 -6.00 8.12
N ALA A 26 -3.07 -4.68 7.91
CA ALA A 26 -3.95 -3.72 8.56
C ALA A 26 -5.43 -3.95 8.18
N ALA A 27 -5.72 -4.20 6.90
CA ALA A 27 -7.08 -4.53 6.47
C ALA A 27 -7.60 -5.83 7.11
N GLY A 28 -6.75 -6.85 7.23
CA GLY A 28 -7.05 -8.08 7.97
C GLY A 28 -7.31 -7.83 9.46
N ALA A 29 -6.44 -7.05 10.11
CA ALA A 29 -6.55 -6.71 11.52
C ALA A 29 -7.84 -5.92 11.84
N LEU A 30 -8.26 -5.00 10.96
CA LEU A 30 -9.55 -4.30 11.12
C LEU A 30 -10.72 -5.28 11.14
N LYS A 31 -10.70 -6.27 10.25
CA LYS A 31 -11.72 -7.31 10.18
C LYS A 31 -11.72 -8.19 11.43
N GLU A 32 -10.55 -8.63 11.88
CA GLU A 32 -10.40 -9.45 13.10
C GLU A 32 -10.84 -8.71 14.36
N ALA A 33 -10.54 -7.42 14.45
CA ALA A 33 -10.95 -6.56 15.56
C ALA A 33 -12.45 -6.21 15.55
N GLY A 34 -13.21 -6.62 14.52
CA GLY A 34 -14.62 -6.28 14.35
C GLY A 34 -14.86 -4.78 14.07
N VAL A 35 -13.82 -4.04 13.70
CA VAL A 35 -13.93 -2.63 13.34
C VAL A 35 -14.59 -2.54 11.98
N LYS A 36 -15.69 -1.80 11.91
CA LYS A 36 -16.40 -1.51 10.66
C LYS A 36 -16.06 -0.09 10.21
N PRO A 37 -15.27 0.10 9.15
CA PRO A 37 -15.04 1.41 8.57
C PRO A 37 -16.35 2.02 8.08
N ALA A 38 -16.39 3.35 7.96
CA ALA A 38 -17.57 4.07 7.48
C ALA A 38 -17.89 3.82 5.99
N GLY A 39 -17.00 3.15 5.26
CA GLY A 39 -17.16 2.78 3.87
C GLY A 39 -16.28 1.59 3.50
N ASP A 40 -16.16 1.33 2.20
CA ASP A 40 -15.34 0.23 1.70
C ASP A 40 -13.84 0.53 1.87
N VAL A 41 -13.07 -0.52 2.18
CA VAL A 41 -11.61 -0.46 2.23
C VAL A 41 -11.05 -1.29 1.09
N HIS A 42 -10.35 -0.63 0.16
CA HIS A 42 -9.65 -1.27 -0.93
C HIS A 42 -8.14 -1.18 -0.70
N VAL A 43 -7.45 -2.32 -0.79
CA VAL A 43 -5.98 -2.35 -0.88
C VAL A 43 -5.61 -2.53 -2.34
N ALA A 44 -5.05 -1.49 -2.96
CA ALA A 44 -4.66 -1.49 -4.36
C ALA A 44 -3.14 -1.58 -4.50
N ALA A 45 -2.61 -2.80 -4.72
CA ALA A 45 -1.22 -3.02 -5.09
C ALA A 45 -1.12 -3.10 -6.63
N VAL A 46 -0.42 -2.14 -7.23
CA VAL A 46 -0.29 -2.03 -8.68
C VAL A 46 1.11 -2.37 -9.17
N VAL A 47 1.22 -2.72 -10.46
CA VAL A 47 2.51 -3.05 -11.11
C VAL A 47 3.07 -1.85 -11.86
N ASN A 48 4.37 -1.92 -12.19
CA ASN A 48 5.04 -1.00 -13.13
C ASN A 48 5.11 0.48 -12.70
N GLU A 49 4.87 0.79 -11.43
CA GLU A 49 4.98 2.14 -10.87
C GLU A 49 6.40 2.72 -11.14
N GLU A 50 7.43 1.97 -10.75
CA GLU A 50 8.88 2.26 -10.93
C GLU A 50 9.33 2.65 -12.35
N ARG A 51 8.50 2.37 -13.36
CA ARG A 51 8.78 2.69 -14.77
C ARG A 51 7.75 3.65 -15.38
N ALA A 52 6.52 3.63 -14.89
CA ALA A 52 5.42 4.42 -15.40
C ALA A 52 4.35 4.59 -14.31
N GLU A 53 4.59 5.53 -13.42
CA GLU A 53 3.69 5.90 -12.34
C GLU A 53 2.27 6.18 -12.87
N GLY A 54 1.26 5.73 -12.12
CA GLY A 54 -0.14 6.01 -12.42
C GLY A 54 -0.76 5.22 -13.57
N VAL A 55 0.01 4.58 -14.46
CA VAL A 55 -0.55 3.83 -15.60
C VAL A 55 -1.40 2.64 -15.14
N ALA A 56 -0.88 1.83 -14.22
CA ALA A 56 -1.63 0.71 -13.66
C ALA A 56 -2.75 1.19 -12.72
N MET A 57 -2.51 2.26 -11.95
CA MET A 57 -3.54 2.84 -11.08
C MET A 57 -4.72 3.41 -11.86
N ARG A 58 -4.47 3.97 -13.05
CA ARG A 58 -5.51 4.42 -13.97
C ARG A 58 -6.49 3.30 -14.28
N ARG A 59 -6.04 2.06 -14.45
CA ARG A 59 -6.92 0.91 -14.70
C ARG A 59 -7.80 0.60 -13.49
N VAL A 60 -7.28 0.74 -12.27
CA VAL A 60 -8.07 0.58 -11.02
C VAL A 60 -9.19 1.62 -10.95
N VAL A 61 -8.88 2.86 -11.30
CA VAL A 61 -9.85 3.95 -11.28
C VAL A 61 -10.82 3.83 -12.47
N GLU A 62 -10.33 3.72 -13.69
CA GLU A 62 -11.15 3.83 -14.91
C GLU A 62 -11.84 2.53 -15.30
N ASP A 63 -11.15 1.38 -15.26
CA ASP A 63 -11.70 0.11 -15.70
C ASP A 63 -12.47 -0.59 -14.58
N LEU A 64 -11.89 -0.66 -13.38
CA LEU A 64 -12.54 -1.28 -12.21
C LEU A 64 -13.53 -0.33 -11.51
N ARG A 65 -13.60 0.94 -11.95
CA ARG A 65 -14.53 1.96 -11.44
C ARG A 65 -14.42 2.20 -9.93
N ILE A 66 -13.26 1.94 -9.33
CA ILE A 66 -13.02 2.26 -7.92
C ILE A 66 -12.88 3.79 -7.76
N ARG A 67 -13.65 4.37 -6.83
CA ARG A 67 -13.76 5.81 -6.60
C ARG A 67 -13.66 6.08 -5.09
N PRO A 68 -12.46 6.11 -4.52
CA PRO A 68 -12.29 6.33 -3.08
C PRO A 68 -12.45 7.81 -2.72
N ASP A 69 -13.04 8.10 -1.57
CA ASP A 69 -13.07 9.45 -1.00
C ASP A 69 -11.71 9.86 -0.41
N VAL A 70 -10.94 8.87 0.04
CA VAL A 70 -9.62 9.05 0.67
C VAL A 70 -8.65 8.00 0.14
N VAL A 71 -7.42 8.42 -0.14
CA VAL A 71 -6.32 7.54 -0.56
C VAL A 71 -5.18 7.63 0.46
N VAL A 72 -4.68 6.49 0.91
CA VAL A 72 -3.48 6.38 1.75
C VAL A 72 -2.36 5.78 0.91
N LEU A 73 -1.38 6.59 0.53
CA LEU A 73 -0.22 6.15 -0.25
C LEU A 73 0.91 5.68 0.69
N GLY A 74 1.48 4.51 0.39
CA GLY A 74 2.48 3.84 1.23
C GLY A 74 3.94 4.13 0.87
N GLU A 75 4.21 5.03 -0.07
CA GLU A 75 5.58 5.30 -0.53
C GLU A 75 6.48 5.84 0.60
N PRO A 76 7.76 5.44 0.66
CA PRO A 76 8.63 5.79 1.76
C PRO A 76 9.04 7.27 1.68
N THR A 77 8.66 8.06 2.69
CA THR A 77 8.97 9.50 2.75
C THR A 77 10.30 9.83 3.43
N GLY A 78 10.97 8.81 4.00
CA GLY A 78 12.08 9.01 4.93
C GLY A 78 11.64 9.64 6.26
N LEU A 79 10.46 9.25 6.76
CA LEU A 79 9.85 9.75 8.00
C LEU A 79 9.54 11.25 7.99
N ARG A 80 9.26 11.80 6.81
CA ARG A 80 8.84 13.18 6.62
C ARG A 80 7.36 13.22 6.24
N LEU A 81 6.71 14.35 6.52
CA LEU A 81 5.43 14.65 5.90
C LEU A 81 5.70 14.93 4.42
N ALA A 82 4.96 14.25 3.56
CA ALA A 82 4.96 14.43 2.11
C ALA A 82 3.67 15.14 1.70
#